data_AF-A0A1V5HZ63-F1
#
_entry.id   AF-A0A1V5HZ63-F1
#
_cell.length_a   1.000
_cell.length_b   1.000
_cell.length_c   1.000
_cell.angle_alpha   90.00
_cell.angle_beta   90.00
_cell.angle_gamma   90.00
#
_symmetry.space_group_name_H-M   'P 1'
#
loop_
_entity.id
_entity.type
_entity.pdbx_description
1 polymer ?
#
loop_
_entity_poly.entity_id
_entity_poly.type
_entity_poly.pdbx_seq_one_letter_code
_entity_poly.pdbx_strand_id
1 'polypeptide(L)'
;MAMSQKTKDNLKLGFSSIISNGACVELGRNKPWYGAVLVGLLSLILAVIPIGVTRAWVHAGDSMFTTPTYEYETGLVQFESALKDKSVSIVVDSDTKTLSSTNFHNLDADTDHTWYRYVNTDTKTTMFEVFYTQATDADFSTFCTNVYNLKNPYTGVASGRTLCSYLVLGQKAYVGYKYANNATASSGYKGAVSGQYDRTPSFKFEDLINKDTHGKDYDLKLADVNATNYDKYQAEIIATYKQFFNEGYETLKITAAWSWTGIMAGVYAAFIIFMGLMIFLMTRGKNNPYKIYTFWETQKMSYWAAFTPAALACGLGFAFSTYALFIFILFYGMRIMWMSMKTLRPETTSK
;
A
#
# COMPACT_ATOMS: atom_id res chain seq x y z
N MET A 1 -3.44 36.81 -28.26
CA MET A 1 -3.83 35.83 -29.30
C MET A 1 -5.28 35.42 -29.04
N ALA A 2 -6.25 35.96 -29.78
CA ALA A 2 -7.67 35.75 -29.51
C ALA A 2 -8.12 34.36 -30.01
N MET A 3 -8.69 33.55 -29.11
CA MET A 3 -9.21 32.23 -29.41
C MET A 3 -10.39 32.32 -30.42
N SER A 4 -10.36 31.52 -31.49
CA SER A 4 -11.40 31.55 -32.54
C SER A 4 -12.78 31.19 -31.99
N GLN A 5 -13.85 31.76 -32.57
CA GLN A 5 -15.23 31.51 -32.12
C GLN A 5 -15.59 30.01 -32.15
N LYS A 6 -15.15 29.31 -33.20
CA LYS A 6 -15.32 27.84 -33.33
C LYS A 6 -14.60 27.08 -32.20
N THR A 7 -13.46 27.58 -31.74
CA THR A 7 -12.72 27.00 -30.61
C THR A 7 -13.46 27.25 -29.29
N LYS A 8 -14.02 28.45 -29.08
CA LYS A 8 -14.83 28.78 -27.90
C LYS A 8 -16.09 27.93 -27.81
N ASP A 9 -16.80 27.74 -28.92
CA ASP A 9 -18.02 26.93 -28.98
C ASP A 9 -17.71 25.44 -28.74
N ASN A 10 -16.60 24.94 -29.30
CA ASN A 10 -16.13 23.57 -29.02
C ASN A 10 -15.75 23.37 -27.55
N LEU A 11 -15.11 24.37 -26.93
CA LEU A 11 -14.74 24.34 -25.52
C LEU A 11 -16.00 24.32 -24.64
N LYS A 12 -16.98 25.19 -24.94
CA LYS A 12 -18.25 25.26 -24.23
C LYS A 12 -19.04 23.95 -24.32
N LEU A 13 -19.06 23.31 -25.49
CA LEU A 13 -19.73 22.03 -25.70
C LEU A 13 -19.01 20.88 -24.98
N GLY A 14 -17.67 20.90 -24.94
CA GLY A 14 -16.85 19.99 -24.12
C GLY A 14 -17.08 20.15 -22.61
N PHE A 15 -17.19 21.37 -22.09
CA PHE A 15 -17.57 21.58 -20.67
C PHE A 15 -19.03 21.19 -20.41
N SER A 16 -19.92 21.38 -21.39
CA SER A 16 -21.32 20.95 -21.30
C SER A 16 -21.45 19.43 -21.26
N SER A 17 -20.51 18.69 -21.87
CA SER A 17 -20.45 17.22 -21.76
C SER A 17 -20.01 16.74 -20.39
N ILE A 18 -19.70 17.63 -19.44
CA ILE A 18 -19.50 17.25 -18.04
C ILE A 18 -20.85 17.03 -17.34
N ILE A 19 -21.88 17.78 -17.74
CA ILE A 19 -23.16 17.82 -17.03
C ILE A 19 -24.29 17.17 -17.85
N SER A 20 -24.24 17.28 -19.18
CA SER A 20 -25.30 16.82 -20.07
C SER A 20 -24.88 15.61 -20.91
N ASN A 21 -25.70 14.57 -20.87
CA ASN A 21 -25.55 13.41 -21.76
C ASN A 21 -25.87 13.74 -23.23
N GLY A 22 -26.69 14.76 -23.49
CA GLY A 22 -26.97 15.23 -24.87
C GLY A 22 -25.74 15.82 -25.55
N ALA A 23 -24.92 16.57 -24.80
CA ALA A 23 -23.65 17.10 -25.30
C ALA A 23 -22.64 15.97 -25.63
N CYS A 24 -22.64 14.87 -24.87
CA CYS A 24 -21.79 13.71 -25.18
C CYS A 24 -22.19 13.04 -26.51
N VAL A 25 -23.50 12.96 -26.81
CA VAL A 25 -24.01 12.40 -28.07
C VAL A 25 -23.65 13.31 -29.24
N GLU A 26 -23.80 14.63 -29.08
CA GLU A 26 -23.47 15.61 -30.12
C GLU A 26 -21.96 15.64 -30.42
N LEU A 27 -21.10 15.61 -29.38
CA LEU A 27 -19.65 15.52 -29.54
C LEU A 27 -19.24 14.18 -30.14
N GLY A 28 -19.87 13.08 -29.72
CA GLY A 28 -19.62 11.74 -30.25
C GLY A 28 -19.86 11.65 -31.75
N ARG A 29 -20.84 12.38 -32.29
CA ARG A 29 -21.14 12.43 -33.73
C ARG A 29 -20.24 13.38 -34.49
N ASN A 30 -20.16 14.63 -34.03
CA ASN A 30 -19.69 15.74 -34.86
C ASN A 30 -18.19 16.05 -34.68
N LYS A 31 -17.52 15.44 -33.69
CA LYS A 31 -16.11 15.71 -33.40
C LYS A 31 -15.19 14.57 -33.85
N PRO A 32 -13.93 14.91 -34.17
CA PRO A 32 -12.95 13.92 -34.56
C PRO A 32 -12.58 13.00 -33.39
N TRP A 33 -12.20 11.77 -33.74
CA TRP A 33 -11.99 10.68 -32.80
C TRP A 33 -10.86 10.94 -31.78
N TYR A 34 -9.82 11.66 -32.17
CA TYR A 34 -8.67 11.94 -31.31
C TYR A 34 -9.07 12.72 -30.05
N GLY A 35 -10.02 13.65 -30.15
CA GLY A 35 -10.50 14.43 -29.00
C GLY A 35 -11.23 13.57 -27.97
N ALA A 36 -12.03 12.61 -28.45
CA ALA A 36 -12.72 11.66 -27.60
C ALA A 36 -11.71 10.73 -26.88
N VAL A 37 -10.72 10.20 -27.62
CA VAL A 37 -9.68 9.35 -27.04
C VAL A 37 -8.88 10.08 -25.96
N LEU A 38 -8.48 11.33 -26.19
CA LEU A 38 -7.78 12.14 -25.18
C LEU A 38 -8.60 12.31 -23.90
N VAL A 39 -9.90 12.57 -24.03
CA VAL A 39 -10.81 12.71 -22.87
C VAL A 39 -10.97 11.36 -22.15
N GLY A 40 -11.07 10.26 -22.88
CA GLY A 40 -11.08 8.91 -22.31
C GLY A 40 -9.80 8.61 -21.51
N LEU A 41 -8.63 8.95 -22.06
CA LEU A 41 -7.34 8.79 -21.39
C LEU A 41 -7.23 9.67 -20.13
N LEU A 42 -7.62 10.94 -20.23
CA LEU A 42 -7.64 11.85 -19.07
C LEU A 42 -8.59 11.35 -17.97
N SER A 43 -9.74 10.80 -18.35
CA SER A 43 -10.69 10.18 -17.41
C SER A 43 -10.06 8.99 -16.69
N LEU A 44 -9.34 8.15 -17.42
CA LEU A 44 -8.64 7.01 -16.85
C LEU A 44 -7.57 7.45 -15.84
N ILE A 45 -6.75 8.45 -16.20
CA ILE A 45 -5.74 9.02 -15.29
C ILE A 45 -6.42 9.56 -14.03
N LEU A 46 -7.48 10.36 -14.17
CA LEU A 46 -8.19 10.94 -13.04
C LEU A 46 -8.80 9.88 -12.11
N ALA A 47 -9.36 8.80 -12.67
CA ALA A 47 -10.01 7.76 -11.90
C ALA A 47 -9.02 6.92 -11.06
N VAL A 48 -7.76 6.77 -11.52
CA VAL A 48 -6.76 5.94 -10.82
C VAL A 48 -5.92 6.67 -9.80
N ILE A 49 -5.89 8.02 -9.82
CA ILE A 49 -5.11 8.83 -8.88
C ILE A 49 -5.39 8.45 -7.40
N PRO A 50 -6.65 8.38 -6.92
CA PRO A 50 -6.90 8.03 -5.52
C PRO A 50 -6.41 6.63 -5.16
N ILE A 51 -6.45 5.69 -6.10
CA ILE A 51 -6.00 4.31 -5.90
C ILE A 51 -4.49 4.28 -5.65
N GLY A 52 -3.72 5.00 -6.49
CA GLY A 52 -2.27 5.10 -6.34
C GLY A 52 -1.88 5.80 -5.04
N VAL A 53 -2.52 6.93 -4.73
CA VAL A 53 -2.19 7.73 -3.53
C VAL A 53 -2.52 6.98 -2.25
N THR A 54 -3.70 6.39 -2.13
CA THR A 54 -4.09 5.64 -0.91
C THR A 54 -3.15 4.47 -0.60
N ARG A 55 -2.59 3.83 -1.63
CA ARG A 55 -1.57 2.77 -1.45
C ARG A 55 -0.18 3.33 -1.14
N ALA A 56 0.17 4.49 -1.70
CA ALA A 56 1.44 5.16 -1.42
C ALA A 56 1.51 5.77 -0.01
N TRP A 57 0.37 5.99 0.65
CA TRP A 57 0.24 6.59 1.99
C TRP A 57 0.21 5.56 3.13
N VAL A 58 0.56 4.30 2.87
CA VAL A 58 0.68 3.29 3.93
C VAL A 58 1.93 3.55 4.78
N HIS A 59 1.76 3.61 6.10
CA HIS A 59 2.82 3.71 7.11
C HIS A 59 2.89 2.39 7.89
N ALA A 60 3.78 1.48 7.45
CA ALA A 60 3.87 0.14 8.02
C ALA A 60 4.32 0.15 9.49
N GLY A 61 5.21 1.07 9.86
CA GLY A 61 5.64 1.27 11.25
C GLY A 61 4.46 1.60 12.17
N ASP A 62 3.57 2.50 11.76
CA ASP A 62 2.41 2.87 12.58
C ASP A 62 1.47 1.69 12.80
N SER A 63 1.25 0.86 11.77
CA SER A 63 0.42 -0.34 11.89
C SER A 63 1.00 -1.35 12.90
N MET A 64 2.32 -1.50 12.94
CA MET A 64 3.01 -2.43 13.83
C MET A 64 2.88 -2.03 15.30
N PHE A 65 2.94 -0.73 15.60
CA PHE A 65 2.92 -0.18 16.96
C PHE A 65 1.55 0.40 17.37
N THR A 66 0.47 -0.06 16.73
CA THR A 66 -0.91 0.25 17.18
C THR A 66 -1.18 -0.37 18.55
N THR A 67 -1.80 0.39 19.45
CA THR A 67 -2.18 -0.10 20.79
C THR A 67 -3.18 -1.26 20.69
N PRO A 68 -3.13 -2.24 21.62
CA PRO A 68 -2.32 -2.25 22.85
C PRO A 68 -0.87 -2.71 22.63
N THR A 69 -0.01 -2.34 23.58
CA THR A 69 1.41 -2.74 23.65
C THR A 69 1.49 -4.15 24.25
N TYR A 70 2.11 -5.08 23.55
CA TYR A 70 2.15 -6.51 23.92
C TYR A 70 3.58 -6.93 24.30
N GLU A 71 4.25 -6.10 25.12
CA GLU A 71 5.67 -6.24 25.48
C GLU A 71 6.65 -6.28 24.29
N TYR A 72 6.15 -6.04 23.07
CA TYR A 72 6.95 -5.96 21.86
C TYR A 72 7.90 -4.77 21.92
N GLU A 73 7.35 -3.62 22.34
CA GLU A 73 8.07 -2.37 22.53
C GLU A 73 9.16 -2.51 23.60
N THR A 74 8.84 -3.13 24.74
CA THR A 74 9.80 -3.45 25.80
C THR A 74 10.90 -4.38 25.26
N GLY A 75 10.52 -5.42 24.52
CA GLY A 75 11.46 -6.37 23.92
C GLY A 75 12.45 -5.71 22.95
N LEU A 76 12.03 -4.71 22.19
CA LEU A 76 12.93 -3.94 21.32
C LEU A 76 13.94 -3.11 22.13
N VAL A 77 13.50 -2.41 23.17
CA VAL A 77 14.43 -1.65 24.04
C VAL A 77 15.45 -2.57 24.71
N GLN A 78 15.02 -3.76 25.14
CA GLN A 78 15.90 -4.76 25.76
C GLN A 78 16.86 -5.39 24.74
N PHE A 79 16.43 -5.57 23.49
CA PHE A 79 17.28 -6.02 22.40
C PHE A 79 18.39 -5.00 22.11
N GLU A 80 18.05 -3.71 22.02
CA GLU A 80 19.03 -2.64 21.81
C GLU A 80 20.06 -2.56 22.95
N SER A 81 19.58 -2.69 24.19
CA SER A 81 20.45 -2.74 25.37
C SER A 81 21.42 -3.94 25.29
N ALA A 82 20.92 -5.11 24.90
CA ALA A 82 21.73 -6.31 24.75
C ALA A 82 22.76 -6.21 23.62
N LEU A 83 22.45 -5.54 22.50
CA LEU A 83 23.42 -5.29 21.42
C LEU A 83 24.62 -4.51 21.94
N LYS A 84 24.37 -3.44 22.69
CA LYS A 84 25.41 -2.60 23.27
C LYS A 84 26.22 -3.37 24.33
N ASP A 85 25.55 -4.00 25.28
CA ASP A 85 26.20 -4.68 26.41
C ASP A 85 27.09 -5.84 25.93
N LYS A 86 26.65 -6.57 24.90
CA LYS A 86 27.37 -7.73 24.34
C LYS A 86 28.26 -7.38 23.15
N SER A 87 28.42 -6.09 22.83
CA SER A 87 29.24 -5.59 21.72
C SER A 87 28.92 -6.28 20.39
N VAL A 88 27.64 -6.46 20.12
CA VAL A 88 27.13 -7.02 18.87
C VAL A 88 26.85 -5.88 17.91
N SER A 89 27.44 -5.96 16.72
CA SER A 89 27.25 -4.94 15.69
C SER A 89 26.31 -5.46 14.62
N ILE A 90 25.25 -4.71 14.33
CA ILE A 90 24.37 -4.97 13.20
C ILE A 90 24.30 -3.70 12.38
N VAL A 91 24.78 -3.78 11.13
CA VAL A 91 24.94 -2.63 10.26
C VAL A 91 24.05 -2.78 9.05
N VAL A 92 23.21 -1.78 8.81
CA VAL A 92 22.53 -1.58 7.53
C VAL A 92 23.42 -0.68 6.69
N ASP A 93 23.76 -1.14 5.50
CA ASP A 93 24.57 -0.42 4.53
C ASP A 93 23.69 -0.03 3.33
N SER A 94 23.58 1.27 3.09
CA SER A 94 22.78 1.85 2.01
C SER A 94 23.39 1.65 0.63
N ASP A 95 24.70 1.49 0.53
CA ASP A 95 25.40 1.31 -0.75
C ASP A 95 25.19 -0.11 -1.27
N THR A 96 25.36 -1.09 -0.37
CA THR A 96 25.12 -2.50 -0.71
C THR A 96 23.65 -2.89 -0.58
N LYS A 97 22.83 -2.07 0.10
CA LYS A 97 21.42 -2.35 0.44
C LYS A 97 21.26 -3.64 1.23
N THR A 98 22.23 -3.90 2.11
CA THR A 98 22.26 -5.12 2.90
C THR A 98 22.43 -4.84 4.38
N LEU A 99 21.96 -5.77 5.20
CA LEU A 99 22.22 -5.86 6.61
C LEU A 99 23.27 -6.94 6.85
N SER A 100 24.29 -6.59 7.62
CA SER A 100 25.32 -7.51 8.09
C SER A 100 25.38 -7.46 9.61
N SER A 101 25.75 -8.58 10.23
CA SER A 101 26.01 -8.62 11.67
C SER A 101 27.34 -9.29 11.96
N THR A 102 28.03 -8.74 12.95
CA THR A 102 29.21 -9.33 13.57
C THR A 102 28.85 -9.72 14.99
N ASN A 103 29.21 -10.94 15.39
CA ASN A 103 28.99 -11.47 16.74
C ASN A 103 27.53 -11.61 17.17
N PHE A 104 26.56 -11.73 16.25
CA PHE A 104 25.15 -11.95 16.61
C PHE A 104 24.94 -13.13 17.57
N HIS A 105 25.75 -14.19 17.42
CA HIS A 105 25.73 -15.37 18.29
C HIS A 105 26.02 -15.04 19.77
N ASN A 106 26.68 -13.93 20.08
CA ASN A 106 26.92 -13.51 21.46
C ASN A 106 25.63 -13.09 22.18
N LEU A 107 24.58 -12.72 21.45
CA LEU A 107 23.28 -12.39 22.03
C LEU A 107 22.62 -13.56 22.73
N ASP A 108 23.01 -14.79 22.40
CA ASP A 108 22.53 -15.97 23.10
C ASP A 108 23.32 -16.24 24.40
N ALA A 109 22.67 -16.86 25.36
CA ALA A 109 23.29 -17.45 26.55
C ALA A 109 23.23 -18.98 26.53
N ASP A 110 22.52 -19.56 25.56
CA ASP A 110 22.19 -20.98 25.46
C ASP A 110 22.89 -21.58 24.22
N THR A 111 23.64 -22.66 24.41
CA THR A 111 24.50 -23.26 23.38
C THR A 111 23.76 -23.85 22.17
N ASP A 112 22.43 -24.02 22.29
CA ASP A 112 21.59 -24.72 21.30
C ASP A 112 20.78 -23.76 20.39
N HIS A 113 20.83 -22.46 20.68
CA HIS A 113 20.07 -21.44 19.98
C HIS A 113 21.03 -20.36 19.46
N THR A 114 20.64 -19.67 18.38
CA THR A 114 21.45 -18.61 17.75
C THR A 114 20.66 -17.33 17.58
N TRP A 115 19.67 -17.10 18.45
CA TRP A 115 18.75 -15.97 18.37
C TRP A 115 18.52 -15.32 19.71
N TYR A 116 18.23 -14.02 19.68
CA TYR A 116 17.98 -13.26 20.90
C TYR A 116 16.58 -13.57 21.44
N ARG A 117 16.46 -13.65 22.77
CA ARG A 117 15.20 -13.85 23.48
C ARG A 117 15.06 -12.88 24.65
N TYR A 118 13.94 -12.16 24.67
CA TYR A 118 13.49 -11.42 25.83
C TYR A 118 12.44 -12.23 26.59
N VAL A 119 12.74 -12.51 27.86
CA VAL A 119 11.86 -13.22 28.80
C VAL A 119 11.41 -12.22 29.87
N ASN A 120 10.10 -12.09 30.06
CA ASN A 120 9.58 -11.26 31.13
C ASN A 120 9.94 -11.89 32.48
N THR A 121 10.49 -11.10 33.39
CA THR A 121 11.02 -11.57 34.68
C THR A 121 9.94 -12.09 35.62
N ASP A 122 8.72 -11.59 35.50
CA ASP A 122 7.61 -11.86 36.41
C ASP A 122 6.84 -13.10 35.97
N THR A 123 6.49 -13.17 34.68
CA THR A 123 5.74 -14.30 34.12
C THR A 123 6.61 -15.48 33.73
N LYS A 124 7.94 -15.28 33.63
CA LYS A 124 8.91 -16.26 33.10
C LYS A 124 8.59 -16.74 31.68
N THR A 125 7.81 -15.98 30.92
CA THR A 125 7.43 -16.31 29.54
C THR A 125 8.26 -15.50 28.55
N THR A 126 8.62 -16.12 27.43
CA THR A 126 9.21 -15.44 26.29
C THR A 126 8.21 -14.48 25.68
N MET A 127 8.53 -13.20 25.63
CA MET A 127 7.65 -12.17 25.06
C MET A 127 8.10 -11.71 23.67
N PHE A 128 9.40 -11.73 23.41
CA PHE A 128 9.97 -11.24 22.17
C PHE A 128 11.23 -12.02 21.76
N GLU A 129 11.39 -12.28 20.46
CA GLU A 129 12.57 -12.93 19.89
C GLU A 129 13.09 -12.19 18.64
N VAL A 130 14.42 -12.13 18.48
CA VAL A 130 15.06 -11.58 17.28
C VAL A 130 15.93 -12.63 16.61
N PHE A 131 15.64 -12.91 15.35
CA PHE A 131 16.37 -13.87 14.52
C PHE A 131 17.21 -13.14 13.49
N TYR A 132 18.36 -13.71 13.15
CA TYR A 132 19.25 -13.17 12.13
C TYR A 132 19.67 -14.24 11.13
N THR A 133 19.68 -13.90 9.86
CA THR A 133 20.18 -14.78 8.80
C THR A 133 20.82 -14.00 7.67
N GLN A 134 21.85 -14.59 7.06
CA GLN A 134 22.46 -14.10 5.82
C GLN A 134 21.74 -14.63 4.57
N ALA A 135 20.66 -15.41 4.74
CA ALA A 135 19.85 -15.89 3.63
C ALA A 135 19.17 -14.75 2.86
N THR A 136 19.01 -14.93 1.55
CA THR A 136 18.28 -14.01 0.67
C THR A 136 17.10 -14.70 0.00
N ASP A 137 16.16 -13.90 -0.52
CA ASP A 137 15.10 -14.36 -1.43
C ASP A 137 14.32 -15.60 -0.93
N ALA A 138 14.37 -16.72 -1.67
CA ALA A 138 13.64 -17.94 -1.34
C ALA A 138 14.11 -18.60 -0.03
N ASP A 139 15.41 -18.53 0.26
CA ASP A 139 15.98 -19.08 1.50
C ASP A 139 15.54 -18.24 2.70
N PHE A 140 15.49 -16.91 2.52
CA PHE A 140 14.92 -16.02 3.53
C PHE A 140 13.44 -16.29 3.79
N SER A 141 12.65 -16.52 2.72
CA SER A 141 11.23 -16.89 2.85
C SER A 141 11.05 -18.22 3.58
N THR A 142 11.92 -19.20 3.32
CA THR A 142 11.92 -20.50 4.01
C THR A 142 12.28 -20.34 5.48
N PHE A 143 13.29 -19.53 5.78
CA PHE A 143 13.69 -19.20 7.15
C PHE A 143 12.53 -18.55 7.92
N CYS A 144 11.89 -17.53 7.34
CA CYS A 144 10.72 -16.87 7.94
C CYS A 144 9.55 -17.84 8.16
N THR A 145 9.32 -18.75 7.21
CA THR A 145 8.29 -19.79 7.31
C THR A 145 8.57 -20.74 8.46
N ASN A 146 9.83 -21.11 8.69
CA ASN A 146 10.22 -21.91 9.85
C ASN A 146 9.97 -21.16 11.17
N VAL A 147 10.32 -19.86 11.24
CA VAL A 147 10.03 -19.04 12.43
C VAL A 147 8.53 -18.98 12.71
N TYR A 148 7.71 -18.70 11.69
CA TYR A 148 6.25 -18.61 11.78
C TYR A 148 5.60 -19.92 12.25
N ASN A 149 6.16 -21.06 11.82
CA ASN A 149 5.70 -22.40 12.20
C ASN A 149 6.35 -22.94 13.49
N LEU A 150 6.97 -22.08 14.30
CA LEU A 150 7.60 -22.45 15.59
C LEU A 150 8.66 -23.56 15.47
N LYS A 151 9.34 -23.59 14.32
CA LYS A 151 10.49 -24.45 14.07
C LYS A 151 11.78 -23.70 14.39
N ASN A 152 12.86 -24.44 14.58
CA ASN A 152 14.20 -23.88 14.55
C ASN A 152 14.45 -23.42 13.10
N PRO A 153 14.73 -22.15 12.87
CA PRO A 153 14.77 -21.63 11.51
C PRO A 153 16.01 -22.04 10.72
N TYR A 154 17.06 -22.50 11.39
CA TYR A 154 18.31 -22.98 10.77
C TYR A 154 18.26 -24.46 10.42
N THR A 155 17.52 -25.28 11.18
CA THR A 155 17.43 -26.74 10.97
C THR A 155 16.09 -27.20 10.39
N GLY A 156 15.03 -26.39 10.50
CA GLY A 156 13.67 -26.73 10.08
C GLY A 156 12.96 -27.75 10.98
N VAL A 157 13.57 -28.12 12.12
CA VAL A 157 13.03 -29.09 13.08
C VAL A 157 12.15 -28.37 14.12
N ALA A 158 11.16 -29.06 14.68
CA ALA A 158 10.34 -28.52 15.77
C ALA A 158 11.24 -28.10 16.95
N SER A 159 11.06 -26.87 17.43
CA SER A 159 11.95 -26.26 18.43
C SER A 159 11.39 -26.23 19.85
N GLY A 160 10.12 -26.61 20.04
CA GLY A 160 9.43 -26.41 21.32
C GLY A 160 9.20 -24.94 21.68
N ARG A 161 9.49 -23.99 20.77
CA ARG A 161 9.24 -22.56 20.98
C ARG A 161 7.75 -22.29 21.20
N THR A 162 7.47 -21.40 22.14
CA THR A 162 6.15 -20.83 22.35
C THR A 162 5.91 -19.67 21.40
N LEU A 163 4.66 -19.47 20.99
CA LEU A 163 4.29 -18.33 20.17
C LEU A 163 4.51 -17.03 20.95
N CYS A 164 5.32 -16.15 20.38
CA CYS A 164 5.64 -14.82 20.91
C CYS A 164 5.87 -13.85 19.75
N SER A 165 5.95 -12.56 20.06
CA SER A 165 6.29 -11.55 19.06
C SER A 165 7.73 -11.74 18.59
N TYR A 166 8.01 -11.44 17.32
CA TYR A 166 9.36 -11.61 16.80
C TYR A 166 9.72 -10.63 15.69
N LEU A 167 11.03 -10.48 15.47
CA LEU A 167 11.63 -9.80 14.35
C LEU A 167 12.67 -10.71 13.69
N VAL A 168 12.59 -10.87 12.38
CA VAL A 168 13.56 -11.61 11.58
C VAL A 168 14.32 -10.61 10.72
N LEU A 169 15.64 -10.57 10.90
CA LEU A 169 16.57 -9.74 10.15
C LEU A 169 17.30 -10.62 9.14
N GLY A 170 16.97 -10.47 7.85
CA GLY A 170 17.69 -11.08 6.74
C GLY A 170 18.75 -10.14 6.18
N GLN A 171 19.52 -10.62 5.21
CA GLN A 171 20.53 -9.79 4.54
C GLN A 171 19.90 -8.65 3.72
N LYS A 172 18.79 -8.87 3.01
CA LYS A 172 18.15 -7.85 2.15
C LYS A 172 16.79 -7.37 2.63
N ALA A 173 16.17 -8.12 3.54
CA ALA A 173 14.80 -7.90 3.97
C ALA A 173 14.63 -8.23 5.46
N TYR A 174 13.55 -7.74 6.05
CA TYR A 174 13.12 -8.08 7.39
C TYR A 174 11.63 -8.41 7.43
N VAL A 175 11.24 -9.17 8.45
CA VAL A 175 9.85 -9.52 8.73
C VAL A 175 9.62 -9.49 10.24
N GLY A 176 8.60 -8.80 10.70
CA GLY A 176 8.21 -8.74 12.10
C GLY A 176 6.74 -9.05 12.30
N TYR A 177 6.42 -9.73 13.40
CA TYR A 177 5.06 -10.00 13.83
C TYR A 177 4.89 -9.67 15.31
N LYS A 178 3.83 -8.94 15.61
CA LYS A 178 3.39 -8.63 16.97
C LYS A 178 2.21 -9.51 17.33
N TYR A 179 2.34 -10.28 18.39
CA TYR A 179 1.27 -11.12 18.92
C TYR A 179 0.75 -10.57 20.24
N ALA A 180 -0.49 -10.92 20.58
CA ALA A 180 -0.99 -10.67 21.93
C ALA A 180 -0.25 -11.56 22.95
N ASN A 181 -0.12 -11.08 24.18
CA ASN A 181 0.39 -11.89 25.29
C ASN A 181 -0.48 -13.16 25.41
N ASN A 182 0.13 -14.34 25.37
CA ASN A 182 -0.53 -15.66 25.36
C ASN A 182 -1.29 -16.02 24.07
N ALA A 183 -0.93 -15.46 22.92
CA ALA A 183 -1.47 -15.94 21.65
C ALA A 183 -1.21 -17.45 21.48
N THR A 184 -2.24 -18.18 21.01
CA THR A 184 -2.19 -19.64 20.84
C THR A 184 -2.14 -20.09 19.38
N ALA A 185 -2.31 -19.16 18.43
CA ALA A 185 -2.34 -19.43 17.00
C ALA A 185 -1.50 -18.41 16.22
N SER A 186 -0.63 -18.89 15.32
CA SER A 186 0.24 -18.05 14.48
C SER A 186 -0.54 -17.11 13.54
N SER A 187 -1.80 -17.41 13.22
CA SER A 187 -2.67 -16.52 12.44
C SER A 187 -3.24 -15.34 13.25
N GLY A 188 -3.10 -15.34 14.57
CA GLY A 188 -3.69 -14.37 15.49
C GLY A 188 -2.86 -13.11 15.75
N TYR A 189 -1.91 -12.77 14.87
CA TYR A 189 -1.07 -11.58 15.03
C TYR A 189 -1.90 -10.28 15.04
N LYS A 190 -1.40 -9.27 15.75
CA LYS A 190 -2.01 -7.96 15.95
C LYS A 190 -1.30 -6.86 15.17
N GLY A 191 -0.04 -7.10 14.81
CA GLY A 191 0.73 -6.27 13.90
C GLY A 191 1.63 -7.15 13.05
N ALA A 192 1.87 -6.74 11.81
CA ALA A 192 2.82 -7.39 10.93
C ALA A 192 3.54 -6.32 10.11
N VAL A 193 4.84 -6.51 9.91
CA VAL A 193 5.66 -5.64 9.10
C VAL A 193 6.60 -6.49 8.27
N SER A 194 6.84 -6.08 7.03
CA SER A 194 7.93 -6.60 6.21
C SER A 194 8.53 -5.46 5.42
N GLY A 195 9.80 -5.56 5.05
CA GLY A 195 10.48 -4.51 4.30
C GLY A 195 11.82 -4.96 3.76
N GLN A 196 12.43 -4.07 2.98
CA GLN A 196 13.74 -4.24 2.34
C GLN A 196 14.61 -3.02 2.64
N TYR A 197 15.93 -3.19 2.72
CA TYR A 197 16.84 -2.08 3.08
C TYR A 197 17.13 -1.11 1.93
N ASP A 198 16.52 -1.29 0.76
CA ASP A 198 16.83 -0.56 -0.49
C ASP A 198 16.80 0.98 -0.39
N ARG A 199 16.00 1.51 0.53
CA ARG A 199 15.79 2.96 0.75
C ARG A 199 16.10 3.39 2.18
N THR A 200 16.67 2.50 2.98
CA THR A 200 17.05 2.79 4.35
C THR A 200 18.44 3.43 4.37
N PRO A 201 18.68 4.49 5.15
CA PRO A 201 20.02 5.06 5.31
C PRO A 201 20.98 4.06 5.94
N SER A 202 22.27 4.32 5.83
CA SER A 202 23.28 3.54 6.56
C SER A 202 23.21 3.85 8.04
N PHE A 203 23.03 2.84 8.89
CA PHE A 203 23.04 2.98 10.34
C PHE A 203 23.46 1.68 11.01
N LYS A 204 23.76 1.75 12.30
CA LYS A 204 24.04 0.59 13.14
C LYS A 204 22.93 0.43 14.18
N PHE A 205 22.42 -0.78 14.37
CA PHE A 205 21.37 -1.02 15.36
C PHE A 205 21.84 -0.63 16.76
N GLU A 206 23.07 -0.98 17.14
CA GLU A 206 23.61 -0.63 18.46
C GLU A 206 23.63 0.88 18.78
N ASP A 207 23.58 1.74 17.75
CA ASP A 207 23.48 3.19 17.92
C ASP A 207 22.04 3.67 18.16
N LEU A 208 21.03 2.86 17.81
CA LEU A 208 19.60 3.17 17.96
C LEU A 208 19.15 3.33 19.41
N ILE A 209 19.98 2.90 20.35
CA ILE A 209 19.78 3.12 21.78
C ILE A 209 19.95 4.60 22.19
N ASN A 210 20.64 5.42 21.38
CA ASN A 210 20.84 6.84 21.68
C ASN A 210 20.53 7.77 20.50
N LYS A 211 20.32 7.25 19.29
CA LYS A 211 20.19 8.05 18.07
C LYS A 211 19.15 7.45 17.12
N ASP A 212 18.60 8.25 16.23
CA ASP A 212 17.73 7.75 15.17
C ASP A 212 18.52 7.13 13.99
N THR A 213 17.81 6.59 12.99
CA THR A 213 18.41 6.00 11.79
C THR A 213 19.18 7.00 10.92
N HIS A 214 19.03 8.31 11.18
CA HIS A 214 19.69 9.40 10.48
C HIS A 214 20.83 10.03 11.31
N GLY A 215 21.14 9.46 12.47
CA GLY A 215 22.21 9.90 13.35
C GLY A 215 21.86 11.10 14.24
N LYS A 216 20.59 11.49 14.33
CA LYS A 216 20.14 12.50 15.30
C LYS A 216 20.11 11.89 16.70
N ASP A 217 20.80 12.51 17.64
CA ASP A 217 20.76 12.10 19.04
C ASP A 217 19.35 12.28 19.64
N TYR A 218 18.97 11.36 20.53
CA TYR A 218 17.78 11.48 21.36
C TYR A 218 17.92 12.57 22.42
N ASP A 219 16.79 13.12 22.85
CA ASP A 219 16.77 14.11 23.94
C ASP A 219 17.19 13.46 25.28
N LEU A 220 16.88 12.16 25.45
CA LEU A 220 17.28 11.35 26.60
C LEU A 220 18.25 10.23 26.18
N LYS A 221 19.44 10.23 26.77
CA LYS A 221 20.43 9.15 26.57
C LYS A 221 20.23 8.06 27.63
N LEU A 222 20.61 6.82 27.29
CA LEU A 222 20.47 5.67 28.20
C LEU A 222 21.06 5.95 29.61
N ALA A 223 22.17 6.67 29.69
CA ALA A 223 22.84 6.98 30.95
C ALA A 223 22.00 7.87 31.90
N ASP A 224 21.03 8.61 31.36
CA ASP A 224 20.19 9.56 32.08
C ASP A 224 18.76 9.02 32.31
N VAL A 225 18.51 7.76 31.90
CA VAL A 225 17.21 7.10 32.06
C VAL A 225 16.99 6.66 33.50
N ASN A 226 15.82 6.97 34.02
CA ASN A 226 15.32 6.58 35.33
C ASN A 226 13.83 6.21 35.23
N ALA A 227 13.24 5.72 36.33
CA ALA A 227 11.85 5.27 36.33
C ALA A 227 10.82 6.35 35.94
N THR A 228 11.15 7.64 36.06
CA THR A 228 10.22 8.75 35.77
C THR A 228 10.23 9.19 34.31
N ASN A 229 11.33 8.95 33.58
CA ASN A 229 11.48 9.33 32.18
C ASN A 229 11.59 8.13 31.21
N TYR A 230 11.52 6.91 31.72
CA TYR A 230 11.59 5.67 30.93
C TYR A 230 10.56 5.65 29.79
N ASP A 231 9.31 6.04 30.05
CA ASP A 231 8.25 6.05 29.03
C ASP A 231 8.58 6.98 27.84
N LYS A 232 9.25 8.12 28.11
CA LYS A 232 9.68 9.05 27.06
C LYS A 232 10.80 8.44 26.23
N TYR A 233 11.79 7.84 26.89
CA TYR A 233 12.90 7.17 26.24
C TYR A 233 12.43 5.97 25.37
N GLN A 234 11.52 5.16 25.91
CA GLN A 234 10.90 4.07 25.16
C GLN A 234 10.13 4.59 23.93
N ALA A 235 9.41 5.71 24.06
CA ALA A 235 8.71 6.32 22.93
C ALA A 235 9.66 6.80 21.81
N GLU A 236 10.84 7.32 22.15
CA GLU A 236 11.87 7.70 21.17
C GLU A 236 12.41 6.48 20.40
N ILE A 237 12.76 5.39 21.11
CA ILE A 237 13.20 4.14 20.46
C ILE A 237 12.09 3.59 19.54
N ILE A 238 10.83 3.58 19.99
CA ILE A 238 9.70 3.14 19.17
C ILE A 238 9.56 4.05 17.92
N ALA A 239 9.72 5.35 18.07
CA ALA A 239 9.64 6.28 16.94
C ALA A 239 10.73 5.99 15.90
N THR A 240 11.95 5.68 16.34
CA THR A 240 13.05 5.25 15.47
C THR A 240 12.74 3.94 14.77
N TYR A 241 12.19 2.95 15.47
CA TYR A 241 11.75 1.69 14.85
C TYR A 241 10.59 1.88 13.87
N LYS A 242 9.65 2.79 14.15
CA LYS A 242 8.60 3.18 13.20
C LYS A 242 9.19 3.77 11.93
N GLN A 243 10.18 4.65 12.09
CA GLN A 243 10.88 5.27 10.97
C GLN A 243 11.61 4.22 10.14
N PHE A 244 12.42 3.36 10.77
CA PHE A 244 13.08 2.22 10.13
C PHE A 244 12.08 1.34 9.35
N PHE A 245 10.96 0.98 9.97
CA PHE A 245 9.93 0.16 9.32
C PHE A 245 9.22 0.88 8.16
N ASN A 246 9.04 2.19 8.24
CA ASN A 246 8.43 2.98 7.18
C ASN A 246 9.37 3.13 5.97
N GLU A 247 10.65 3.37 6.21
CA GLU A 247 11.70 3.48 5.20
C GLU A 247 11.91 2.14 4.49
N GLY A 248 12.03 1.06 5.26
CA GLY A 248 12.19 -0.28 4.70
C GLY A 248 10.97 -0.77 3.91
N TYR A 249 9.77 -0.28 4.22
CA TYR A 249 8.55 -0.62 3.47
C TYR A 249 8.39 0.20 2.18
N GLU A 250 9.20 1.24 1.96
CA GLU A 250 8.97 2.22 0.89
C GLU A 250 9.02 1.58 -0.52
N THR A 251 10.00 0.71 -0.79
CA THR A 251 10.10 0.01 -2.08
C THR A 251 8.90 -0.88 -2.34
N LEU A 252 8.48 -1.67 -1.34
CA LEU A 252 7.31 -2.54 -1.45
C LEU A 252 6.04 -1.74 -1.69
N LYS A 253 5.88 -0.63 -0.96
CA LYS A 253 4.75 0.28 -1.07
C LYS A 253 4.65 0.92 -2.46
N ILE A 254 5.75 1.46 -2.97
CA ILE A 254 5.78 2.11 -4.29
C ILE A 254 5.52 1.08 -5.39
N THR A 255 6.15 -0.09 -5.32
CA THR A 255 5.95 -1.16 -6.29
C THR A 255 4.49 -1.62 -6.30
N ALA A 256 3.92 -1.88 -5.12
CA ALA A 256 2.51 -2.24 -4.99
C ALA A 256 1.58 -1.13 -5.51
N ALA A 257 1.86 0.14 -5.20
CA ALA A 257 1.07 1.27 -5.68
C ALA A 257 1.04 1.34 -7.21
N TRP A 258 2.20 1.19 -7.87
CA TRP A 258 2.28 1.17 -9.33
C TRP A 258 1.62 -0.04 -9.96
N SER A 259 1.86 -1.25 -9.43
CA SER A 259 1.24 -2.47 -9.95
C SER A 259 -0.29 -2.39 -9.87
N TRP A 260 -0.84 -1.97 -8.72
CA TRP A 260 -2.28 -1.83 -8.55
C TRP A 260 -2.87 -0.72 -9.42
N THR A 261 -2.20 0.43 -9.51
CA THR A 261 -2.64 1.54 -10.37
C THR A 261 -2.67 1.09 -11.83
N GLY A 262 -1.64 0.37 -12.30
CA GLY A 262 -1.56 -0.16 -13.65
C GLY A 262 -2.64 -1.20 -13.97
N ILE A 263 -2.88 -2.15 -13.05
CA ILE A 263 -3.95 -3.15 -13.20
C ILE A 263 -5.31 -2.44 -13.30
N MET A 264 -5.59 -1.51 -12.39
CA MET A 264 -6.89 -0.80 -12.36
C MET A 264 -7.08 0.14 -13.55
N ALA A 265 -6.01 0.79 -14.02
CA ALA A 265 -6.02 1.51 -15.30
C ALA A 265 -6.46 0.59 -16.45
N GLY A 266 -5.88 -0.61 -16.55
CA GLY A 266 -6.27 -1.61 -17.55
C GLY A 266 -7.74 -2.03 -17.44
N VAL A 267 -8.21 -2.30 -16.22
CA VAL A 267 -9.62 -2.66 -15.95
C VAL A 267 -10.56 -1.51 -16.36
N TYR A 268 -10.23 -0.26 -16.01
CA TYR A 268 -11.05 0.89 -16.37
C TYR A 268 -11.05 1.16 -17.88
N ALA A 269 -9.91 0.99 -18.57
CA ALA A 269 -9.86 1.07 -20.03
C ALA A 269 -10.79 0.03 -20.68
N ALA A 270 -10.70 -1.23 -20.25
CA ALA A 270 -11.55 -2.30 -20.73
C ALA A 270 -13.03 -2.01 -20.46
N PHE A 271 -13.35 -1.48 -19.27
CA PHE A 271 -14.71 -1.11 -18.90
C PHE A 271 -15.27 0.03 -19.76
N ILE A 272 -14.45 1.03 -20.11
CA ILE A 272 -14.86 2.13 -21.01
C ILE A 272 -15.15 1.62 -22.42
N ILE A 273 -14.34 0.71 -22.94
CA ILE A 273 -14.57 0.04 -24.24
C ILE A 273 -15.86 -0.79 -24.18
N PHE A 274 -16.03 -1.58 -23.12
CA PHE A 274 -17.22 -2.39 -22.91
C PHE A 274 -18.50 -1.53 -22.86
N MET A 275 -18.46 -0.37 -22.18
CA MET A 275 -19.61 0.55 -22.15
C MET A 275 -19.92 1.20 -23.50
N GLY A 276 -18.92 1.44 -24.35
CA GLY A 276 -19.14 1.87 -25.72
C GLY A 276 -19.81 0.79 -26.58
N LEU A 277 -19.41 -0.47 -26.40
CA LEU A 277 -20.09 -1.62 -26.99
C LEU A 277 -21.53 -1.76 -26.48
N MET A 278 -21.77 -1.54 -25.20
CA MET A 278 -23.12 -1.60 -24.62
C MET A 278 -24.04 -0.54 -25.25
N ILE A 279 -23.57 0.71 -25.41
CA ILE A 279 -24.31 1.75 -26.12
C ILE A 279 -24.61 1.30 -27.55
N PHE A 280 -23.62 0.74 -28.25
CA PHE A 280 -23.81 0.24 -29.61
C PHE A 280 -24.93 -0.81 -29.70
N LEU A 281 -24.91 -1.84 -28.85
CA LEU A 281 -25.93 -2.88 -28.83
C LEU A 281 -27.33 -2.32 -28.52
N MET A 282 -27.43 -1.39 -27.55
CA MET A 282 -28.70 -0.75 -27.20
C MET A 282 -29.27 0.10 -28.34
N THR A 283 -28.41 0.72 -29.16
CA THR A 283 -28.85 1.48 -30.35
C THR A 283 -29.30 0.59 -31.51
N ARG A 284 -28.98 -0.72 -31.50
CA ARG A 284 -29.33 -1.67 -32.58
C ARG A 284 -30.72 -2.30 -32.47
N GLY A 285 -31.54 -1.89 -31.49
CA GLY A 285 -32.92 -2.35 -31.37
C GLY A 285 -33.75 -2.13 -32.65
N LYS A 286 -34.64 -3.08 -32.97
CA LYS A 286 -35.39 -3.12 -34.25
C LYS A 286 -36.17 -1.83 -34.57
N ASN A 287 -36.64 -1.13 -33.54
CA ASN A 287 -37.42 0.12 -33.64
C ASN A 287 -36.67 1.36 -33.09
N ASN A 288 -35.34 1.30 -32.95
CA ASN A 288 -34.58 2.42 -32.42
C ASN A 288 -34.18 3.40 -33.56
N PRO A 289 -34.57 4.69 -33.50
CA PRO A 289 -34.17 5.70 -34.50
C PRO A 289 -32.64 5.91 -34.56
N TYR A 290 -31.91 5.52 -33.51
CA TYR A 290 -30.46 5.65 -33.40
C TYR A 290 -29.67 4.47 -33.99
N LYS A 291 -30.32 3.55 -34.73
CA LYS A 291 -29.68 2.40 -35.41
C LYS A 291 -28.60 2.79 -36.44
N ILE A 292 -28.58 4.05 -36.85
CA ILE A 292 -27.66 4.64 -37.82
C ILE A 292 -26.24 4.77 -37.24
N TYR A 293 -26.09 4.78 -35.91
CA TYR A 293 -24.79 4.99 -35.28
C TYR A 293 -23.83 3.82 -35.50
N THR A 294 -22.62 4.17 -35.93
CA THR A 294 -21.50 3.25 -36.07
C THR A 294 -20.90 2.94 -34.69
N PHE A 295 -20.22 1.80 -34.58
CA PHE A 295 -19.53 1.42 -33.34
C PHE A 295 -18.53 2.50 -32.87
N TRP A 296 -17.87 3.17 -33.82
CA TRP A 296 -16.93 4.23 -33.47
C TRP A 296 -17.64 5.49 -32.95
N GLU A 297 -18.81 5.85 -33.45
CA GLU A 297 -19.56 6.97 -32.90
C GLU A 297 -20.02 6.70 -31.47
N THR A 298 -20.50 5.48 -31.19
CA THR A 298 -20.92 5.08 -29.84
C THR A 298 -19.73 4.97 -28.88
N GLN A 299 -18.56 4.55 -29.37
CA GLN A 299 -17.32 4.55 -28.58
C GLN A 299 -16.81 5.96 -28.28
N LYS A 300 -16.95 6.91 -29.22
CA LYS A 300 -16.65 8.33 -28.94
C LYS A 300 -17.58 8.88 -27.86
N MET A 301 -18.87 8.54 -27.89
CA MET A 301 -19.83 8.97 -26.86
C MET A 301 -19.46 8.45 -25.47
N SER A 302 -19.02 7.19 -25.39
CA SER A 302 -18.60 6.58 -24.12
C SER A 302 -17.35 7.28 -23.55
N TYR A 303 -16.37 7.62 -24.39
CA TYR A 303 -15.19 8.38 -23.96
C TYR A 303 -15.52 9.77 -23.40
N TRP A 304 -16.41 10.52 -24.06
CA TRP A 304 -16.86 11.83 -23.54
C TRP A 304 -17.67 11.69 -22.24
N ALA A 305 -18.38 10.58 -22.08
CA ALA A 305 -19.12 10.29 -20.86
C ALA A 305 -18.23 9.84 -19.69
N ALA A 306 -16.99 9.41 -19.92
CA ALA A 306 -16.12 8.90 -18.86
C ALA A 306 -15.59 9.99 -17.91
N PHE A 307 -15.51 11.24 -18.37
CA PHE A 307 -14.82 12.31 -17.64
C PHE A 307 -15.47 12.71 -16.32
N THR A 308 -16.78 12.93 -16.29
CA THR A 308 -17.47 13.35 -15.06
C THR A 308 -17.45 12.26 -13.98
N PRO A 309 -17.75 10.98 -14.30
CA PRO A 309 -17.59 9.90 -13.34
C PRO A 309 -16.15 9.76 -12.84
N ALA A 310 -15.14 9.99 -13.68
CA ALA A 310 -13.74 9.99 -13.25
C ALA A 310 -13.41 11.14 -12.30
N ALA A 311 -13.90 12.36 -12.57
CA ALA A 311 -13.71 13.50 -11.68
C ALA A 311 -14.39 13.29 -10.31
N LEU A 312 -15.61 12.75 -10.31
CA LEU A 312 -16.32 12.38 -9.08
C LEU A 312 -15.63 11.25 -8.33
N ALA A 313 -15.13 10.24 -9.05
CA ALA A 313 -14.36 9.14 -8.47
C ALA A 313 -13.04 9.62 -7.88
N CYS A 314 -12.41 10.63 -8.49
CA CYS A 314 -11.22 11.27 -7.92
C CYS A 314 -11.54 11.92 -6.57
N GLY A 315 -12.53 12.81 -6.51
CA GLY A 315 -12.90 13.51 -5.27
C GLY A 315 -13.40 12.57 -4.17
N LEU A 316 -14.34 11.68 -4.49
CA LEU A 316 -14.92 10.75 -3.52
C LEU A 316 -13.98 9.59 -3.17
N GLY A 317 -13.06 9.21 -4.06
CA GLY A 317 -12.06 8.19 -3.80
C GLY A 317 -11.07 8.60 -2.72
N PHE A 318 -10.78 9.90 -2.59
CA PHE A 318 -10.01 10.42 -1.46
C PHE A 318 -10.80 10.44 -0.14
N ALA A 319 -12.09 10.76 -0.19
CA ALA A 319 -12.95 10.75 1.00
C ALA A 319 -13.26 9.32 1.51
N PHE A 320 -13.37 8.35 0.61
CA PHE A 320 -13.74 6.97 0.90
C PHE A 320 -12.73 5.99 0.28
N SER A 321 -11.51 5.97 0.82
CA SER A 321 -10.39 5.18 0.29
C SER A 321 -10.69 3.68 0.12
N THR A 322 -11.46 3.08 1.03
CA THR A 322 -11.85 1.66 0.97
C THR A 322 -12.68 1.32 -0.28
N TYR A 323 -13.48 2.26 -0.78
CA TYR A 323 -14.37 2.05 -1.93
C TYR A 323 -13.84 2.66 -3.22
N ALA A 324 -12.67 3.31 -3.21
CA ALA A 324 -12.09 4.01 -4.35
C ALA A 324 -12.09 3.18 -5.65
N LEU A 325 -11.85 1.87 -5.54
CA LEU A 325 -11.84 0.93 -6.66
C LEU A 325 -13.18 0.81 -7.40
N PHE A 326 -14.31 0.96 -6.70
CA PHE A 326 -15.65 0.71 -7.23
C PHE A 326 -16.39 1.99 -7.65
N ILE A 327 -16.00 3.13 -7.08
CA ILE A 327 -16.70 4.41 -7.26
C ILE A 327 -16.77 4.80 -8.74
N PHE A 328 -15.67 4.67 -9.48
CA PHE A 328 -15.66 4.97 -10.92
C PHE A 328 -16.61 4.07 -11.71
N ILE A 329 -16.57 2.76 -11.45
CA ILE A 329 -17.41 1.76 -12.13
C ILE A 329 -18.88 2.09 -11.92
N LEU A 330 -19.26 2.41 -10.67
CA LEU A 330 -20.63 2.72 -10.29
C LEU A 330 -21.14 4.00 -10.96
N PHE A 331 -20.41 5.11 -10.84
CA PHE A 331 -20.84 6.39 -11.44
C PHE A 331 -20.86 6.33 -12.97
N TYR A 332 -19.88 5.65 -13.57
CA TYR A 332 -19.82 5.54 -15.02
C TYR A 332 -20.93 4.64 -15.55
N GLY A 333 -21.17 3.49 -14.91
CA GLY A 333 -22.31 2.62 -15.23
C GLY A 333 -23.65 3.37 -15.15
N MET A 334 -23.90 4.09 -14.05
CA MET A 334 -25.13 4.90 -13.91
C MET A 334 -25.25 5.96 -14.99
N ARG A 335 -24.15 6.63 -15.36
CA ARG A 335 -24.17 7.66 -16.40
C ARG A 335 -24.52 7.09 -17.77
N ILE A 336 -23.96 5.95 -18.14
CA ILE A 336 -24.24 5.28 -19.42
C ILE A 336 -25.68 4.73 -19.44
N MET A 337 -26.16 4.17 -18.33
CA MET A 337 -27.58 3.77 -18.19
C MET A 337 -28.53 4.96 -18.32
N TRP A 338 -28.21 6.11 -17.71
CA TRP A 338 -29.02 7.32 -17.88
C TRP A 338 -29.02 7.82 -19.33
N MET A 339 -27.87 7.75 -20.01
CA MET A 339 -27.76 8.09 -21.43
C MET A 339 -28.65 7.18 -22.29
N SER A 340 -28.66 5.88 -22.03
CA SER A 340 -29.50 4.93 -22.78
C SER A 340 -30.99 5.15 -22.51
N MET A 341 -31.39 5.39 -21.26
CA MET A 341 -32.80 5.51 -20.87
C MET A 341 -33.45 6.85 -21.25
N LYS A 342 -32.70 7.97 -21.22
CA LYS A 342 -33.28 9.31 -21.47
C LYS A 342 -32.85 9.92 -22.81
N THR A 343 -31.62 9.73 -23.23
CA THR A 343 -31.07 10.43 -24.41
C THR A 343 -31.19 9.61 -25.68
N LEU A 344 -30.99 8.29 -25.58
CA LEU A 344 -31.03 7.36 -26.71
C LEU A 344 -32.32 6.51 -26.72
N ARG A 345 -33.38 6.98 -26.05
CA ARG A 345 -34.67 6.28 -25.98
C ARG A 345 -35.35 6.29 -27.35
N PRO A 346 -35.97 5.17 -27.78
CA PRO A 346 -36.85 5.18 -28.94
C PRO A 346 -38.03 6.12 -28.68
N GLU A 347 -38.33 7.01 -29.63
CA GLU A 347 -39.57 7.79 -29.56
C GLU A 347 -40.75 6.81 -29.55
N THR A 348 -41.50 6.79 -28.45
CA THR A 348 -42.80 6.14 -28.43
C THR A 348 -43.73 6.99 -29.27
N THR A 349 -43.77 6.75 -30.57
CA THR A 349 -44.92 7.13 -31.38
C THR A 349 -46.10 6.35 -30.81
N SER A 350 -46.95 7.03 -30.02
CA SER A 350 -48.29 6.53 -29.74
C SER A 350 -48.95 6.31 -31.08
N LYS A 351 -49.23 5.05 -31.41
CA LYS A 351 -50.15 4.73 -32.49
C LYS A 351 -51.56 5.14 -32.10
#